data_AF-A0A928V8Y9-F1
#
_entry.id   AF-A0A928V8Y9-F1
#
_cell.length_a   1.000
_cell.length_b   1.000
_cell.length_c   1.000
_cell.angle_alpha   90.00
_cell.angle_beta   90.00
_cell.angle_gamma   90.00
#
_symmetry.space_group_name_H-M   'P 1'
#
loop_
_entity.id
_entity.type
_entity.pdbx_description
1 polymer ?
#
loop_
_entity_poly.entity_id
_entity_poly.type
_entity_poly.pdbx_seq_one_letter_code
_entity_poly.pdbx_strand_id
1 'polypeptide(L)' 'MNTRLEVESAIKQLPESEVRDLARWLQEYLDERWDQQIEADLASGKLDRLIAKAESDIAAKNVRDLNEVLYDG' A
#
# COMPACT_ATOMS: atom_id res chain seq x y z
N MET A 1 -12.96 22.29 -11.50
CA MET A 1 -11.88 21.57 -10.82
C MET A 1 -12.17 21.69 -9.34
N ASN A 2 -12.62 20.63 -8.68
CA ASN A 2 -12.89 20.67 -7.25
C ASN A 2 -11.55 20.65 -6.50
N THR A 3 -11.40 21.55 -5.54
CA THR A 3 -10.29 21.58 -4.61
C THR A 3 -10.43 20.43 -3.61
N ARG A 4 -9.31 20.00 -3.01
CA ARG A 4 -9.33 18.97 -1.95
C ARG A 4 -10.34 19.31 -0.84
N LEU A 5 -10.43 20.59 -0.48
CA LEU A 5 -11.34 21.10 0.56
C LEU A 5 -12.82 20.94 0.18
N GLU A 6 -13.17 21.12 -1.10
CA GLU A 6 -14.54 20.89 -1.59
C GLU A 6 -14.92 19.40 -1.53
N VAL A 7 -13.98 18.52 -1.88
CA VAL A 7 -14.18 17.06 -1.79
C VAL A 7 -14.34 16.62 -0.33
N GLU A 8 -13.46 17.08 0.58
CA GLU A 8 -13.57 16.81 2.01
C GLU A 8 -14.89 17.31 2.60
N SER A 9 -15.36 18.48 2.17
CA SER A 9 -16.63 19.05 2.62
C SER A 9 -17.83 18.26 2.13
N ALA A 10 -17.80 17.80 0.87
CA ALA A 10 -18.84 16.93 0.32
C ALA A 10 -18.91 15.59 1.07
N ILE A 11 -17.75 14.98 1.37
CA ILE A 11 -17.69 13.71 2.13
C ILE A 11 -18.31 13.87 3.52
N LYS A 12 -18.07 15.00 4.20
CA LYS A 12 -18.66 15.28 5.53
C LYS A 12 -20.18 15.43 5.51
N GLN A 13 -20.79 15.68 4.35
CA GLN A 13 -22.24 15.81 4.20
C GLN A 13 -22.92 14.46 3.88
N LEU A 14 -22.15 13.42 3.57
CA LEU A 14 -22.69 12.11 3.25
C LEU A 14 -23.16 11.36 4.50
N PRO A 15 -24.20 10.51 4.39
CA PRO A 15 -24.53 9.53 5.42
C PRO A 15 -23.34 8.60 5.72
N GLU A 16 -23.24 8.11 6.95
CA GLU A 16 -22.13 7.25 7.37
C GLU A 16 -21.96 6.00 6.49
N SER A 17 -23.08 5.40 6.03
CA SER A 17 -23.05 4.24 5.12
C SER A 17 -22.33 4.57 3.80
N GLU A 18 -22.63 5.72 3.21
CA GLU A 18 -22.02 6.16 1.95
C GLU A 18 -20.54 6.52 2.14
N VAL A 19 -20.19 7.11 3.29
CA VAL A 19 -18.78 7.36 3.64
C VAL A 19 -18.01 6.04 3.74
N ARG A 20 -18.61 5.00 4.34
CA ARG A 20 -17.98 3.68 4.45
C ARG A 20 -17.79 3.00 3.09
N ASP A 21 -18.79 3.08 2.22
CA ASP A 21 -18.68 2.53 0.86
C ASP A 21 -17.65 3.31 0.02
N LEU A 22 -17.63 4.64 0.14
CA LEU A 22 -16.61 5.48 -0.50
C LEU A 22 -15.21 5.15 0.02
N ALA A 23 -15.06 4.93 1.32
CA ALA A 23 -13.77 4.55 1.90
C ALA A 23 -13.29 3.20 1.36
N ARG A 24 -14.19 2.21 1.23
CA ARG A 24 -13.85 0.90 0.61
C ARG A 24 -13.35 1.07 -0.81
N TRP A 25 -14.11 1.78 -1.65
CA TRP A 25 -13.72 2.04 -3.03
C TRP A 25 -12.39 2.81 -3.14
N LEU A 26 -12.18 3.79 -2.26
CA LEU A 26 -10.95 4.57 -2.27
C LEU A 26 -9.73 3.72 -1.89
N GLN A 27 -9.88 2.76 -0.97
CA GLN A 27 -8.82 1.80 -0.68
C GLN A 27 -8.49 0.95 -1.90
N GLU A 28 -9.48 0.35 -2.55
CA GLU A 28 -9.29 -0.45 -3.78
C GLU A 28 -8.57 0.37 -4.87
N TYR A 29 -8.99 1.62 -5.08
CA TYR A 29 -8.33 2.50 -6.04
C TYR A 29 -6.87 2.81 -5.67
N LEU A 30 -6.58 3.04 -4.39
CA LEU A 30 -5.21 3.30 -3.93
C LEU A 30 -4.33 2.06 -4.02
N ASP A 31 -4.89 0.88 -3.74
CA ASP A 31 -4.20 -0.41 -3.87
C ASP A 31 -3.83 -0.66 -5.34
N GLU A 32 -4.77 -0.48 -6.28
CA GLU A 32 -4.49 -0.61 -7.73
C GLU A 32 -3.40 0.37 -8.20
N ARG A 33 -3.41 1.60 -7.68
CA ARG A 33 -2.38 2.60 -7.99
C ARG A 33 -1.02 2.22 -7.41
N TRP A 34 -1.01 1.62 -6.23
CA TRP A 34 0.20 1.11 -5.62
C TRP A 34 0.78 -0.03 -6.46
N ASP A 35 -0.04 -0.98 -6.88
CA ASP A 35 0.39 -2.10 -7.71
C ASP A 35 1.05 -1.61 -9.01
N GLN A 36 0.39 -0.68 -9.72
CA GLN A 36 0.94 -0.07 -10.93
C GLN A 36 2.29 0.63 -10.68
N GLN A 37 2.43 1.32 -9.54
CA GLN A 37 3.68 1.99 -9.19
C GLN A 37 4.80 0.97 -8.90
N ILE A 38 4.48 -0.12 -8.20
CA ILE A 38 5.44 -1.18 -7.92
C ILE A 38 5.88 -1.87 -9.22
N GLU A 39 4.96 -2.18 -10.13
CA GLU A 39 5.29 -2.75 -11.44
C GLU A 39 6.21 -1.82 -12.25
N ALA A 40 5.93 -0.52 -12.27
CA ALA A 40 6.76 0.47 -12.95
C ALA A 40 8.16 0.61 -12.29
N ASP A 41 8.21 0.63 -10.97
CA ASP A 41 9.46 0.69 -10.21
C ASP A 41 10.31 -0.58 -10.41
N LEU A 42 9.67 -1.74 -10.52
CA LEU A 42 10.32 -3.00 -10.85
C LEU A 42 10.86 -2.97 -12.29
N ALA A 43 10.04 -2.58 -13.26
CA ALA A 43 10.42 -2.51 -14.67
C ALA A 43 11.55 -1.51 -14.94
N SER A 44 11.66 -0.46 -14.13
CA SER A 44 12.74 0.54 -14.21
C SER A 44 14.03 0.14 -13.47
N GLY A 45 14.06 -1.01 -12.81
CA GLY A 45 15.21 -1.48 -12.02
C GLY A 45 15.42 -0.74 -10.70
N LYS A 46 14.47 0.13 -10.30
CA LYS A 46 14.58 0.92 -9.07
C LYS A 46 14.59 0.04 -7.82
N LEU A 47 13.96 -1.14 -7.90
CA LEU A 47 13.87 -2.10 -6.81
C LEU A 47 15.06 -3.08 -6.76
N ASP A 48 15.94 -3.11 -7.77
CA ASP A 48 17.03 -4.09 -7.89
C ASP A 48 17.95 -4.11 -6.66
N ARG A 49 18.29 -2.92 -6.14
CA ARG A 49 19.11 -2.80 -4.93
C ARG A 49 18.43 -3.38 -3.69
N LEU A 50 17.11 -3.21 -3.58
CA LEU A 50 16.33 -3.72 -2.46
C LEU A 50 16.21 -5.25 -2.55
N ILE A 51 16.00 -5.78 -3.75
CA ILE A 51 15.97 -7.22 -4.03
C ILE A 51 17.31 -7.85 -3.69
N ALA A 52 18.42 -7.31 -4.21
CA ALA A 52 19.76 -7.83 -3.92
C ALA A 52 20.10 -7.82 -2.42
N LYS A 53 19.66 -6.79 -1.70
CA LYS A 53 19.81 -6.73 -0.23
C LYS A 53 19.00 -7.83 0.44
N ALA A 54 17.74 -8.02 0.06
CA ALA A 54 16.89 -9.06 0.64
C ALA A 54 17.46 -10.47 0.38
N GLU A 55 17.94 -10.74 -0.83
CA GLU A 55 18.61 -12.01 -1.17
C GLU A 55 19.87 -12.24 -0.32
N SER A 56 20.68 -11.20 -0.12
CA SER A 56 21.86 -11.25 0.75
C SER A 56 21.49 -11.55 2.21
N ASP A 57 20.45 -10.91 2.75
CA ASP A 57 19.99 -11.13 4.12
C ASP A 57 19.43 -12.55 4.30
N ILE A 58 18.68 -13.07 3.31
CA ILE A 58 18.20 -14.45 3.28
C ILE A 58 19.39 -15.43 3.28
N ALA A 59 20.38 -15.22 2.43
CA ALA A 59 21.57 -16.07 2.36
C ALA A 59 22.38 -16.04 3.66
N ALA A 60 22.44 -14.89 4.32
CA ALA A 60 23.09 -14.71 5.62
C ALA A 60 22.27 -15.28 6.80
N LYS A 61 21.07 -15.83 6.57
CA LYS A 61 20.09 -16.21 7.60
C LYS A 61 19.75 -15.06 8.55
N ASN A 62 19.86 -13.83 8.06
CA ASN A 62 19.48 -12.61 8.76
C ASN A 62 18.00 -12.28 8.49
N VAL A 63 17.15 -13.29 8.63
CA VAL A 63 15.70 -13.21 8.39
C VAL A 63 14.99 -13.86 9.57
N ARG A 64 13.82 -13.33 9.94
CA ARG A 64 12.97 -13.91 10.98
C ARG A 64 11.85 -14.70 10.34
N ASP A 65 11.41 -15.77 10.99
CA ASP A 65 10.27 -16.53 10.52
C ASP A 65 9.00 -15.66 10.62
N LEU A 66 8.15 -15.72 9.60
CA LEU A 66 6.92 -14.94 9.61
C LEU A 66 5.99 -15.37 10.76
N ASN A 67 6.00 -16.66 11.12
CA ASN A 67 5.20 -17.14 12.23
C ASN A 67 5.71 -16.64 13.59
N GLU A 68 7.04 -16.48 13.75
CA GLU A 68 7.64 -15.84 14.93
C GLU A 68 7.15 -14.39 15.07
N VAL A 69 6.96 -13.67 13.97
CA VAL A 69 6.52 -12.26 14.01
C VAL A 69 5.01 -12.10 14.18
N LEU A 70 4.21 -13.01 13.62
CA LEU A 70 2.74 -12.88 13.60
C LEU A 70 2.04 -13.61 14.75
N TYR A 71 2.67 -14.61 15.36
CA TYR A 71 2.04 -15.47 16.36
C TYR A 71 2.75 -15.50 17.73
N ASP A 72 3.94 -14.89 17.90
CA ASP A 72 4.49 -14.64 19.26
C ASP A 72 3.93 -13.33 19.84
N GLY A 73 2.67 -13.39 20.28
CA GLY A 73 1.97 -12.38 21.08
C GLY A 73 1.29 -13.00 22.29
#